data_AF-A0A6N7V8T1-F1
#
_entry.id   AF-A0A6N7V8T1-F1
#
_cell.length_a   1.000
_cell.length_b   1.000
_cell.length_c   1.000
_cell.angle_alpha   90.00
_cell.angle_beta   90.00
_cell.angle_gamma   90.00
#
_symmetry.space_group_name_H-M   'P 1'
#
loop_
_entity.id
_entity.type
_entity.pdbx_description
1 polymer ?
#
loop_
_entity_poly.entity_id
_entity_poly.type
_entity_poly.pdbx_seq_one_letter_code
_entity_poly.pdbx_strand_id
1 'polypeptide(L)'
;MTEQQVSRREQNKTATRRAIADATLQLVRSKGAGQFTIDDIAEAAGISRRTFFNYFPSTTAALNVAMEDFLDGVLGHFQARPQNENIVDSMLHALSQPADPANLAVMAELHGLAEERPEMARVHLEAWDHAEHRIVDSLRTRLGQEADPFYTGTLVAAVLACGRSAFAQWQHRTHGEITPQTLTLLEELFSEAIGFLRDGFSR
;
A
#
# COMPACT_ATOMS: atom_id res chain seq x y z
N MET A 1 6.20 -35.02 5.13
CA MET A 1 4.81 -34.79 4.67
C MET A 1 4.01 -34.21 5.83
N THR A 2 3.91 -32.88 5.93
CA THR A 2 2.80 -32.16 6.61
C THR A 2 2.87 -30.66 6.28
N GLU A 3 2.90 -30.31 4.99
CA GLU A 3 2.40 -29.03 4.49
C GLU A 3 0.87 -29.15 4.45
N GLN A 4 0.21 -28.95 5.59
CA GLN A 4 -1.23 -28.68 5.56
C GLN A 4 -1.40 -27.27 4.98
N GLN A 5 -1.69 -27.23 3.68
CA GLN A 5 -2.40 -26.16 2.96
C GLN A 5 -3.08 -25.21 3.94
N VAL A 6 -2.75 -23.91 3.85
CA VAL A 6 -3.46 -22.79 4.49
C VAL A 6 -4.89 -23.19 4.86
N SER A 7 -5.18 -23.32 6.16
CA SER A 7 -6.43 -23.95 6.60
C SER A 7 -7.64 -23.28 5.94
N ARG A 8 -8.70 -24.04 5.65
CA ARG A 8 -9.95 -23.51 5.06
C ARG A 8 -10.50 -22.30 5.82
N ARG A 9 -10.21 -22.21 7.12
CA ARG A 9 -10.53 -21.05 7.96
C ARG A 9 -9.74 -19.80 7.56
N GLU A 10 -8.43 -19.91 7.36
CA GLU A 10 -7.59 -18.80 6.91
C GLU A 10 -7.92 -18.38 5.47
N GLN A 11 -8.21 -19.33 4.58
CA GLN A 11 -8.69 -19.02 3.24
C GLN A 11 -10.01 -18.24 3.26
N ASN A 12 -10.98 -18.69 4.07
CA ASN A 12 -12.25 -17.98 4.24
C ASN A 12 -12.04 -16.60 4.86
N LYS A 13 -11.08 -16.45 5.77
CA LYS A 13 -10.74 -15.16 6.40
C LYS A 13 -10.21 -14.17 5.37
N THR A 14 -9.21 -14.57 4.56
CA THR A 14 -8.64 -13.72 3.51
C THR A 14 -9.69 -13.37 2.44
N ALA A 15 -10.50 -14.34 2.01
CA ALA A 15 -11.59 -14.09 1.06
C ALA A 15 -12.61 -13.08 1.60
N THR A 16 -12.97 -13.19 2.88
CA THR A 16 -13.90 -12.23 3.52
C THR A 16 -13.27 -10.84 3.63
N ARG A 17 -11.99 -10.74 4.03
CA ARG A 17 -11.25 -9.47 4.10
C ARG A 17 -11.27 -8.76 2.74
N ARG A 18 -10.99 -9.49 1.65
CA ARG A 18 -11.00 -8.97 0.27
C ARG A 18 -12.39 -8.55 -0.18
N ALA A 19 -13.42 -9.38 0.07
CA ALA A 19 -14.80 -9.04 -0.30
C ALA A 19 -15.30 -7.75 0.36
N ILE A 20 -14.93 -7.49 1.61
CA ILE A 20 -15.24 -6.23 2.30
C ILE A 20 -14.51 -5.05 1.66
N ALA A 21 -13.22 -5.20 1.35
CA ALA A 21 -12.42 -4.16 0.71
C ALA A 21 -12.99 -3.78 -0.67
N ASP A 22 -13.30 -4.78 -1.49
CA ASP A 22 -13.88 -4.61 -2.82
C ASP A 22 -15.27 -3.92 -2.75
N ALA A 23 -16.13 -4.34 -1.82
CA ALA A 23 -17.42 -3.70 -1.59
C ALA A 23 -17.28 -2.23 -1.15
N THR A 24 -16.31 -1.94 -0.28
CA THR A 24 -16.02 -0.58 0.19
C THR A 24 -15.53 0.30 -0.96
N LEU A 25 -14.61 -0.19 -1.78
CA LEU A 25 -14.11 0.52 -2.96
C LEU A 25 -15.25 0.78 -3.97
N GLN A 26 -16.15 -0.18 -4.18
CA GLN A 26 -17.30 0.00 -5.06
C GLN A 26 -18.27 1.09 -4.56
N LEU A 27 -18.46 1.20 -3.25
CA LEU A 27 -19.26 2.27 -2.65
C LEU A 27 -18.57 3.63 -2.79
N VAL A 28 -17.24 3.70 -2.64
CA VAL A 28 -16.47 4.92 -2.92
C VAL A 28 -16.63 5.36 -4.38
N ARG A 29 -16.52 4.42 -5.34
CA ARG A 29 -16.71 4.71 -6.77
C ARG A 29 -18.08 5.31 -7.06
N SER A 30 -19.14 4.71 -6.50
CA SER A 30 -20.53 5.02 -6.84
C SER A 30 -21.13 6.18 -6.06
N LYS A 31 -20.82 6.30 -4.77
CA LYS A 31 -21.41 7.29 -3.85
C LYS A 31 -20.42 8.38 -3.40
N GLY A 32 -19.11 8.12 -3.51
CA GLY A 32 -18.07 8.96 -2.90
C GLY A 32 -17.76 8.56 -1.46
N ALA A 33 -16.59 8.96 -0.94
CA ALA A 33 -16.22 8.66 0.43
C ALA A 33 -17.09 9.39 1.45
N GLY A 34 -17.42 8.70 2.54
CA GLY A 34 -18.26 9.24 3.61
C GLY A 34 -19.75 9.32 3.29
N GLN A 35 -20.17 8.97 2.07
CA GLN A 35 -21.57 8.97 1.62
C GLN A 35 -22.26 7.60 1.74
N PHE A 36 -21.65 6.68 2.48
CA PHE A 36 -22.17 5.34 2.75
C PHE A 36 -21.87 4.93 4.18
N THR A 37 -22.64 3.98 4.67
CA THR A 37 -22.52 3.45 6.03
C THR A 37 -21.86 2.08 6.03
N ILE A 38 -21.48 1.61 7.22
CA ILE A 38 -21.00 0.24 7.39
C ILE A 38 -22.10 -0.78 7.06
N ASP A 39 -23.38 -0.42 7.22
CA ASP A 39 -24.49 -1.31 6.87
C ASP A 39 -24.60 -1.48 5.36
N ASP A 40 -24.37 -0.42 4.57
CA ASP A 40 -24.26 -0.51 3.10
C ASP A 40 -23.13 -1.46 2.68
N ILE A 41 -21.96 -1.38 3.34
CA ILE A 41 -20.80 -2.25 3.06
C ILE A 41 -21.15 -3.70 3.42
N ALA A 42 -21.77 -3.90 4.58
CA ALA A 42 -22.13 -5.22 5.07
C ALA A 42 -23.14 -5.90 4.14
N GLU A 43 -24.14 -5.16 3.66
CA GLU A 43 -25.10 -5.63 2.66
C GLU A 43 -24.39 -5.98 1.35
N ALA A 44 -23.56 -5.07 0.82
CA ALA A 44 -22.84 -5.29 -0.44
C ALA A 44 -21.86 -6.47 -0.39
N ALA A 45 -21.23 -6.72 0.77
CA ALA A 45 -20.31 -7.84 0.98
C ALA A 45 -21.00 -9.14 1.45
N GLY A 46 -22.33 -9.13 1.69
CA GLY A 46 -23.08 -10.30 2.15
C GLY A 46 -22.71 -10.75 3.58
N ILE A 47 -22.39 -9.80 4.46
CA ILE A 47 -21.97 -10.06 5.85
C ILE A 47 -22.81 -9.26 6.85
N SER A 48 -22.60 -9.50 8.15
CA SER A 48 -23.17 -8.65 9.20
C SER A 48 -22.28 -7.45 9.53
N ARG A 49 -22.86 -6.38 10.08
CA ARG A 49 -22.11 -5.24 10.65
C ARG A 49 -21.07 -5.68 11.69
N ARG A 50 -21.41 -6.67 12.53
CA ARG A 50 -20.46 -7.25 13.50
C ARG A 50 -19.30 -7.92 12.78
N THR A 51 -19.57 -8.64 11.69
CA THR A 51 -18.52 -9.26 10.88
C THR A 51 -17.59 -8.20 10.33
N PHE A 52 -18.10 -7.08 9.79
CA PHE A 52 -17.24 -5.98 9.34
C PHE A 52 -16.24 -5.55 10.41
N PHE A 53 -16.72 -5.25 11.62
CA PHE A 53 -15.85 -4.81 12.73
C PHE A 53 -14.90 -5.88 13.25
N ASN A 54 -15.16 -7.16 12.99
CA ASN A 54 -14.19 -8.22 13.29
C ASN A 54 -12.96 -8.17 12.36
N TYR A 55 -13.09 -7.53 11.19
CA TYR A 55 -12.00 -7.41 10.22
C TYR A 55 -11.39 -6.02 10.19
N PHE A 56 -12.21 -4.97 10.26
CA PHE A 56 -11.75 -3.59 10.08
C PHE A 56 -12.26 -2.67 11.17
N PRO A 57 -11.40 -1.80 11.73
CA PRO A 57 -11.81 -0.80 12.69
C PRO A 57 -12.57 0.36 12.04
N SER A 58 -12.41 0.58 10.73
CA SER A 58 -13.00 1.70 9.99
C SER A 58 -13.14 1.37 8.50
N THR A 59 -13.91 2.20 7.79
CA THR A 59 -14.03 2.13 6.33
C THR A 59 -12.73 2.49 5.63
N THR A 60 -11.95 3.44 6.18
CA THR A 60 -10.60 3.74 5.66
C THR A 60 -9.69 2.50 5.74
N ALA A 61 -9.72 1.76 6.85
CA ALA A 61 -8.91 0.55 6.99
C ALA A 61 -9.28 -0.52 5.94
N ALA A 62 -10.56 -0.61 5.57
CA ALA A 62 -10.99 -1.50 4.48
C ALA A 62 -10.47 -1.05 3.10
N LEU A 63 -10.30 0.25 2.86
CA LEU A 63 -9.72 0.79 1.62
C LEU A 63 -8.19 0.63 1.56
N ASN A 64 -7.52 0.53 2.71
CA ASN A 64 -6.07 0.43 2.79
C ASN A 64 -5.51 -0.98 2.52
N VAL A 65 -6.36 -2.00 2.35
CA VAL A 65 -5.94 -3.41 2.19
C VAL A 65 -4.93 -3.59 1.05
N ALA A 66 -5.14 -2.95 -0.11
CA ALA A 66 -4.22 -3.06 -1.24
C ALA A 66 -2.82 -2.48 -0.92
N MET A 67 -2.77 -1.35 -0.21
CA MET A 67 -1.51 -0.76 0.28
C MET A 67 -0.86 -1.67 1.33
N GLU A 68 -1.66 -2.26 2.23
CA GLU A 68 -1.14 -3.18 3.25
C GLU A 68 -0.50 -4.43 2.63
N ASP A 69 -1.19 -5.04 1.67
CA ASP A 69 -0.72 -6.25 1.00
C ASP A 69 0.50 -5.94 0.09
N PHE A 70 0.54 -4.76 -0.54
CA PHE A 70 1.73 -4.26 -1.25
C PHE A 70 2.93 -4.11 -0.30
N LEU A 71 2.75 -3.45 0.84
CA LEU A 71 3.80 -3.27 1.83
C LEU A 71 4.24 -4.59 2.47
N ASP A 72 3.34 -5.56 2.67
CA ASP A 72 3.70 -6.90 3.14
C ASP A 72 4.71 -7.57 2.18
N GLY A 73 4.46 -7.48 0.87
CA GLY A 73 5.38 -7.98 -0.15
C GLY A 73 6.73 -7.26 -0.14
N VAL A 74 6.70 -5.92 -0.26
CA VAL A 74 7.93 -5.11 -0.32
C VAL A 74 8.76 -5.27 0.96
N LEU A 75 8.15 -5.18 2.14
CA LEU A 75 8.87 -5.31 3.41
C LEU A 75 9.37 -6.74 3.63
N GLY A 76 8.65 -7.76 3.15
CA GLY A 76 9.13 -9.14 3.14
C GLY A 76 10.41 -9.30 2.33
N HIS A 77 10.45 -8.76 1.10
CA HIS A 77 11.65 -8.77 0.26
C HIS A 77 12.79 -7.97 0.87
N PHE A 78 12.48 -6.83 1.49
CA PHE A 78 13.47 -6.01 2.19
C PHE A 78 14.12 -6.79 3.35
N GLN A 79 13.33 -7.43 4.21
CA GLN A 79 13.84 -8.19 5.37
C GLN A 79 14.63 -9.45 4.97
N ALA A 80 14.39 -10.00 3.78
CA ALA A 80 15.14 -11.16 3.28
C ALA A 80 16.56 -10.82 2.79
N ARG A 81 16.91 -9.52 2.68
CA ARG A 81 18.24 -9.08 2.24
C ARG A 81 19.31 -9.29 3.32
N PRO A 82 20.61 -9.36 2.94
CA PRO A 82 21.70 -9.47 3.90
C PRO A 82 21.71 -8.30 4.91
N GLN A 83 21.91 -8.62 6.19
CA GLN A 83 21.85 -7.64 7.29
C GLN A 83 22.82 -6.46 7.12
N ASN A 84 24.00 -6.71 6.55
CA ASN A 84 25.08 -5.72 6.39
C ASN A 84 25.08 -5.03 5.01
N GLU A 85 24.05 -5.26 4.19
CA GLU A 85 23.88 -4.56 2.92
C GLU A 85 23.47 -3.10 3.14
N ASN A 86 23.84 -2.22 2.22
CA ASN A 86 23.35 -0.85 2.20
C ASN A 86 21.81 -0.85 2.16
N ILE A 87 21.19 -0.04 3.03
CA ILE A 87 19.73 -0.01 3.21
C ILE A 87 19.02 0.40 1.92
N VAL A 88 19.55 1.39 1.19
CA VAL A 88 18.96 1.89 -0.06
C VAL A 88 19.05 0.82 -1.15
N ASP A 89 20.16 0.08 -1.24
CA ASP A 89 20.27 -1.05 -2.17
C ASP A 89 19.27 -2.16 -1.85
N SER A 90 19.06 -2.46 -0.56
CA SER A 90 18.02 -3.40 -0.14
C SER A 90 16.60 -2.92 -0.46
N MET A 91 16.31 -1.62 -0.33
CA MET A 91 15.03 -1.02 -0.70
C MET A 91 14.80 -1.06 -2.21
N LEU A 92 15.82 -0.73 -3.01
CA LEU A 92 15.79 -0.82 -4.47
C LEU A 92 15.49 -2.26 -4.92
N HIS A 93 16.16 -3.25 -4.33
CA HIS A 93 15.88 -4.65 -4.65
C HIS A 93 14.45 -5.06 -4.29
N ALA A 94 13.95 -4.60 -3.14
CA ALA A 94 12.59 -4.93 -2.69
C ALA A 94 11.52 -4.33 -3.62
N LEU A 95 11.72 -3.09 -4.08
CA LEU A 95 10.81 -2.40 -4.99
C LEU A 95 10.95 -2.85 -6.45
N SER A 96 12.08 -3.45 -6.83
CA SER A 96 12.25 -4.06 -8.15
C SER A 96 11.57 -5.42 -8.28
N GLN A 97 11.04 -5.98 -7.18
CA GLN A 97 10.26 -7.21 -7.25
C GLN A 97 8.88 -6.90 -7.84
N PRO A 98 8.34 -7.75 -8.73
CA PRO A 98 7.00 -7.55 -9.26
C PRO A 98 5.97 -7.49 -8.14
N ALA A 99 5.14 -6.44 -8.14
CA ALA A 99 4.02 -6.34 -7.23
C ALA A 99 2.79 -7.06 -7.81
N ASP A 100 1.78 -7.31 -6.97
CA ASP A 100 0.47 -7.77 -7.46
C ASP A 100 -0.19 -6.62 -8.25
N PRO A 101 -0.45 -6.78 -9.56
CA PRO A 101 -1.07 -5.73 -10.37
C PRO A 101 -2.44 -5.32 -9.84
N ALA A 102 -3.17 -6.22 -9.16
CA ALA A 102 -4.47 -5.88 -8.58
C ALA A 102 -4.32 -4.88 -7.42
N ASN A 103 -3.28 -5.02 -6.60
CA ASN A 103 -3.01 -4.07 -5.51
C ASN A 103 -2.55 -2.72 -6.06
N LEU A 104 -1.65 -2.72 -7.06
CA LEU A 104 -1.22 -1.50 -7.72
C LEU A 104 -2.38 -0.75 -8.38
N ALA A 105 -3.29 -1.47 -9.05
CA ALA A 105 -4.48 -0.90 -9.66
C ALA A 105 -5.35 -0.17 -8.62
N VAL A 106 -5.64 -0.80 -7.48
CA VAL A 106 -6.43 -0.19 -6.40
C VAL A 106 -5.71 1.02 -5.81
N MET A 107 -4.39 0.95 -5.58
CA MET A 107 -3.61 2.07 -5.07
C MET A 107 -3.60 3.26 -6.04
N ALA A 108 -3.41 3.00 -7.34
CA ALA A 108 -3.45 4.02 -8.38
C ALA A 108 -4.83 4.68 -8.48
N GLU A 109 -5.91 3.87 -8.43
CA GLU A 109 -7.27 4.38 -8.42
C GLU A 109 -7.57 5.26 -7.20
N LEU A 110 -7.20 4.79 -5.99
CA LEU A 110 -7.41 5.56 -4.76
C LEU A 110 -6.58 6.85 -4.75
N HIS A 111 -5.39 6.85 -5.36
CA HIS A 111 -4.59 8.06 -5.56
C HIS A 111 -5.31 9.04 -6.50
N GLY A 112 -5.75 8.59 -7.68
CA GLY A 112 -6.48 9.44 -8.63
C GLY A 112 -7.77 10.02 -8.03
N LEU A 113 -8.54 9.20 -7.31
CA LEU A 113 -9.72 9.65 -6.58
C LEU A 113 -9.39 10.71 -5.52
N ALA A 114 -8.24 10.62 -4.85
CA ALA A 114 -7.80 11.60 -3.86
C ALA A 114 -7.37 12.94 -4.47
N GLU A 115 -6.83 12.94 -5.69
CA GLU A 115 -6.52 14.17 -6.41
C GLU A 115 -7.77 14.88 -6.95
N GLU A 116 -8.77 14.11 -7.39
CA GLU A 116 -10.00 14.66 -7.96
C GLU A 116 -11.04 15.06 -6.92
N ARG A 117 -11.08 14.37 -5.77
CA ARG A 117 -12.18 14.45 -4.80
C ARG A 117 -11.68 14.84 -3.41
N PRO A 118 -11.99 16.05 -2.91
CA PRO A 118 -11.54 16.51 -1.60
C PRO A 118 -11.92 15.58 -0.43
N GLU A 119 -13.06 14.89 -0.51
CA GLU A 119 -13.51 13.95 0.52
C GLU A 119 -12.61 12.71 0.68
N MET A 120 -11.79 12.40 -0.33
CA MET A 120 -10.82 11.30 -0.31
C MET A 120 -9.49 11.68 0.33
N ALA A 121 -9.22 12.97 0.54
CA ALA A 121 -7.95 13.45 1.08
C ALA A 121 -7.60 12.82 2.44
N ARG A 122 -8.59 12.69 3.34
CA ARG A 122 -8.39 12.05 4.65
C ARG A 122 -7.99 10.58 4.51
N VAL A 123 -8.68 9.83 3.65
CA VAL A 123 -8.39 8.41 3.39
C VAL A 123 -6.96 8.26 2.88
N HIS A 124 -6.57 9.13 1.95
CA HIS A 124 -5.24 9.11 1.35
C HIS A 124 -4.13 9.46 2.35
N LEU A 125 -4.34 10.48 3.20
CA LEU A 125 -3.39 10.83 4.26
C LEU A 125 -3.22 9.69 5.28
N GLU A 126 -4.33 9.08 5.72
CA GLU A 126 -4.31 7.93 6.64
C GLU A 126 -3.55 6.73 6.04
N ALA A 127 -3.68 6.49 4.72
CA ALA A 127 -2.93 5.44 4.03
C ALA A 127 -1.42 5.67 4.06
N TRP A 128 -0.99 6.92 3.78
CA TRP A 128 0.44 7.27 3.81
C TRP A 128 1.02 7.26 5.22
N ASP A 129 0.29 7.75 6.21
CA ASP A 129 0.70 7.71 7.61
C ASP A 129 0.86 6.27 8.11
N HIS A 130 -0.06 5.38 7.74
CA HIS A 130 0.07 3.96 8.06
C HIS A 130 1.28 3.31 7.37
N ALA A 131 1.53 3.65 6.11
CA ALA A 131 2.71 3.18 5.39
C ALA A 131 4.02 3.64 6.07
N GLU A 132 4.07 4.89 6.53
CA GLU A 132 5.21 5.43 7.27
C GLU A 132 5.53 4.62 8.51
N HIS A 133 4.54 4.42 9.38
CA HIS A 133 4.71 3.64 10.61
C HIS A 133 5.23 2.23 10.33
N ARG A 134 4.67 1.55 9.33
CA ARG A 134 5.08 0.19 8.95
C ARG A 134 6.51 0.12 8.42
N ILE A 135 6.91 1.07 7.58
CA ILE A 135 8.28 1.11 7.03
C ILE A 135 9.27 1.43 8.14
N VAL A 136 8.94 2.37 9.03
CA VAL A 136 9.77 2.71 10.21
C VAL A 136 9.97 1.48 11.10
N ASP A 137 8.92 0.73 11.42
CA ASP A 137 9.02 -0.45 12.28
C ASP A 137 9.84 -1.58 11.63
N SER A 138 9.69 -1.77 10.32
CA SER A 138 10.54 -2.69 9.55
C SER A 138 12.01 -2.26 9.58
N LEU A 139 12.27 -0.96 9.39
CA LEU A 139 13.62 -0.42 9.41
C LEU A 139 14.27 -0.52 10.80
N ARG A 140 13.52 -0.26 11.88
CA ARG A 140 13.97 -0.48 13.26
C ARG A 140 14.28 -1.93 13.56
N THR A 141 13.45 -2.85 13.09
CA THR A 141 13.70 -4.29 13.22
C THR A 141 15.04 -4.67 12.58
N ARG A 142 15.35 -4.06 11.43
CA ARG A 142 16.61 -4.31 10.73
C ARG A 142 17.80 -3.61 11.36
N LEU A 143 17.72 -2.33 11.69
CA LEU A 143 18.87 -1.56 12.20
C LEU A 143 19.14 -1.79 13.68
N GLY A 144 18.20 -2.38 14.40
CA GLY A 144 18.27 -2.58 15.85
C GLY A 144 17.73 -1.37 16.62
N GLN A 145 17.57 -1.57 17.93
CA GLN A 145 16.94 -0.59 18.85
C GLN A 145 17.79 0.68 19.06
N GLU A 146 19.09 0.64 18.73
CA GLU A 146 20.01 1.78 18.86
C GLU A 146 20.06 2.66 17.61
N ALA A 147 19.30 2.34 16.57
CA ALA A 147 19.25 3.13 15.36
C ALA A 147 18.75 4.55 15.66
N ASP A 148 19.45 5.56 15.12
CA ASP A 148 19.07 6.96 15.29
C ASP A 148 17.63 7.19 14.75
N PRO A 149 16.68 7.63 15.61
CA PRO A 149 15.32 7.94 15.17
C PRO A 149 15.27 9.02 14.11
N PHE A 150 16.17 10.01 14.14
CA PHE A 150 16.22 11.06 13.14
C PHE A 150 16.66 10.53 11.78
N TYR A 151 17.71 9.72 11.74
CA TYR A 151 18.14 9.03 10.52
C TYR A 151 17.01 8.16 9.92
N THR A 152 16.39 7.33 10.76
CA THR A 152 15.31 6.41 10.37
C THR A 152 14.11 7.17 9.81
N GLY A 153 13.62 8.18 10.55
CA GLY A 153 12.50 9.02 10.10
C GLY A 153 12.82 9.78 8.82
N THR A 154 14.03 10.35 8.70
CA THR A 154 14.45 11.07 7.49
C THR A 154 14.48 10.16 6.26
N LEU A 155 15.04 8.95 6.38
CA LEU A 155 15.10 8.00 5.28
C LEU A 155 13.70 7.57 4.85
N VAL A 156 12.80 7.24 5.79
CA VAL A 156 11.43 6.83 5.46
C VAL A 156 10.65 7.99 4.83
N ALA A 157 10.77 9.20 5.36
CA ALA A 157 10.12 10.37 4.76
C ALA A 157 10.57 10.60 3.31
N ALA A 158 11.86 10.43 3.02
CA ALA A 158 12.39 10.51 1.65
C ALA A 158 11.83 9.40 0.75
N VAL A 159 11.77 8.15 1.22
CA VAL A 159 11.18 7.02 0.48
C VAL A 159 9.71 7.26 0.15
N LEU A 160 8.93 7.75 1.12
CA LEU A 160 7.52 8.08 0.90
C LEU A 160 7.34 9.25 -0.07
N ALA A 161 8.23 10.25 -0.03
CA ALA A 161 8.21 11.33 -1.01
C ALA A 161 8.48 10.82 -2.44
N CYS A 162 9.41 9.87 -2.60
CA CYS A 162 9.63 9.18 -3.88
C CYS A 162 8.37 8.45 -4.35
N GLY A 163 7.69 7.73 -3.45
CA GLY A 163 6.44 7.05 -3.78
C GLY A 163 5.30 7.98 -4.22
N ARG A 164 5.10 9.09 -3.49
CA ARG A 164 4.13 10.13 -3.90
C ARG A 164 4.47 10.74 -5.26
N SER A 165 5.77 10.97 -5.51
CA SER A 165 6.24 11.51 -6.78
C SER A 165 6.03 10.52 -7.93
N ALA A 166 6.22 9.22 -7.70
CA ALA A 166 5.95 8.18 -8.68
C ALA A 166 4.47 8.14 -9.07
N PHE A 167 3.54 8.17 -8.11
CA PHE A 167 2.11 8.24 -8.41
C PHE A 167 1.69 9.51 -9.14
N ALA A 168 2.15 10.68 -8.68
CA ALA A 168 1.83 11.95 -9.34
C ALA A 168 2.33 11.97 -10.79
N GLN A 169 3.55 11.48 -11.03
CA GLN A 169 4.13 11.39 -12.36
C GLN A 169 3.41 10.37 -13.24
N TRP A 170 3.03 9.23 -12.67
CA TRP A 170 2.22 8.22 -13.35
C TRP A 170 0.89 8.83 -13.80
N GLN A 171 0.14 9.43 -12.88
CA GLN A 171 -1.15 10.06 -13.16
C GLN A 171 -1.02 11.14 -14.24
N HIS A 172 0.02 11.98 -14.17
CA HIS A 172 0.27 13.00 -15.19
C HIS A 172 0.52 12.40 -16.57
N ARG A 173 1.26 11.28 -16.67
CA ARG A 173 1.62 10.64 -17.94
C ARG A 173 0.51 9.78 -18.54
N THR A 174 -0.34 9.18 -17.70
CA THR A 174 -1.36 8.20 -18.12
C THR A 174 -2.77 8.74 -18.02
N HIS A 175 -2.95 9.93 -17.44
CA HIS A 175 -4.26 10.49 -17.07
C HIS A 175 -5.08 9.56 -16.18
N GLY A 176 -4.41 8.73 -15.36
CA GLY A 176 -5.06 7.76 -14.48
C GLY A 176 -5.59 6.53 -15.20
N GLU A 177 -5.23 6.29 -16.45
CA GLU A 177 -5.62 5.06 -17.16
C GLU A 177 -4.95 3.84 -16.50
N ILE A 178 -5.76 2.85 -16.08
CA ILE A 178 -5.29 1.63 -15.43
C ILE A 178 -5.30 0.46 -16.42
N THR A 179 -4.13 0.16 -16.96
CA THR A 179 -3.83 -0.97 -17.85
C THR A 179 -2.54 -1.67 -17.40
N PRO A 180 -2.27 -2.93 -17.81
CA PRO A 180 -1.02 -3.60 -17.48
C PRO A 180 0.22 -2.76 -17.80
N GLN A 181 0.23 -2.09 -18.96
CA GLN A 181 1.34 -1.26 -19.41
C GLN A 181 1.57 -0.05 -18.49
N THR A 182 0.49 0.63 -18.11
CA THR A 182 0.58 1.77 -17.19
C THR A 182 0.99 1.33 -15.79
N LEU A 183 0.57 0.16 -15.31
CA LEU A 183 0.97 -0.34 -13.99
C LEU A 183 2.46 -0.72 -13.97
N THR A 184 2.98 -1.30 -15.05
CA THR A 184 4.44 -1.50 -15.19
C THR A 184 5.19 -0.17 -15.15
N LEU A 185 4.67 0.88 -15.80
CA LEU A 185 5.27 2.23 -15.70
C LEU A 185 5.28 2.74 -14.25
N LEU A 186 4.24 2.46 -13.45
CA LEU A 186 4.21 2.86 -12.04
C LEU A 186 5.33 2.16 -11.23
N GLU A 187 5.54 0.86 -11.44
CA GLU A 187 6.65 0.11 -10.81
C GLU A 187 8.03 0.65 -11.22
N GLU A 188 8.20 0.98 -12.50
CA GLU A 188 9.41 1.61 -13.03
C GLU A 188 9.66 2.98 -12.37
N LEU A 189 8.61 3.80 -12.23
CA LEU A 189 8.71 5.12 -11.58
C LEU A 189 9.06 5.02 -10.10
N PHE A 190 8.54 4.03 -9.36
CA PHE A 190 8.96 3.76 -7.99
C PHE A 190 10.46 3.45 -7.91
N SER A 191 10.93 2.55 -8.78
CA SER A 191 12.33 2.13 -8.81
C SER A 191 13.26 3.29 -9.22
N GLU A 192 12.87 4.09 -10.22
CA GLU A 192 13.62 5.26 -10.65
C GLU A 192 13.72 6.31 -9.54
N ALA A 193 12.61 6.63 -8.88
CA ALA A 193 12.55 7.65 -7.84
C ALA A 193 13.43 7.29 -6.63
N ILE A 194 13.48 6.02 -6.23
CA ILE A 194 14.38 5.56 -5.16
C ILE A 194 15.83 5.51 -5.65
N GLY A 195 16.07 5.24 -6.93
CA GLY A 195 17.39 5.34 -7.54
C GLY A 195 18.05 6.71 -7.34
N PHE A 196 17.25 7.79 -7.35
CA PHE A 196 17.74 9.14 -7.06
C PHE A 196 18.28 9.31 -5.64
N LEU A 197 17.71 8.60 -4.66
CA LEU A 197 18.21 8.61 -3.28
C LEU A 197 19.58 7.94 -3.18
N ARG A 198 19.83 6.89 -3.97
CA ARG A 198 21.13 6.22 -4.04
C ARG A 198 22.18 7.11 -4.70
N ASP A 199 21.81 7.77 -5.79
CA ASP A 199 22.76 8.48 -6.66
C ASP A 199 22.95 9.97 -6.26
N GLY A 200 22.18 10.47 -5.28
CA GLY A 200 22.38 11.80 -4.68
C GLY A 200 21.93 12.99 -5.54
N PHE A 201 20.96 12.80 -6.43
CA PHE A 201 20.40 13.85 -7.32
C PHE A 201 21.43 14.60 -8.18
N SER A 202 22.47 13.94 -8.66
CA SER A 202 23.56 14.57 -9.43
C SER A 202 23.27 14.77 -10.93
N ARG A 203 22.00 15.00 -11.31
CA ARG A 203 21.61 15.23 -12.72
C ARG A 203 22.05 16.60 -13.23
#